data_AF-A0A8C0X265-F1
#
_entry.id   AF-A0A8C0X265-F1
#
_cell.length_a   1.000
_cell.length_b   1.000
_cell.length_c   1.000
_cell.angle_alpha   90.00
_cell.angle_beta   90.00
_cell.angle_gamma   90.00
#
_symmetry.space_group_name_H-M   'P 1'
#
loop_
_entity.id
_entity.type
_entity.pdbx_description
1 polymer ?
#
loop_
_entity_poly.entity_id
_entity_poly.type
_entity_poly.pdbx_seq_one_letter_code
_entity_poly.pdbx_strand_id
1 'polypeptide(L)'
;MAAICSRRGSISVTPRPRSAAWPACRQEGVKRGIYVVIEIKVSTQEGKEINCRSYLMTNYESAPPSSQYKKVICLGAKENGLPLEYQEKLKAIEPNDYKGKVSEEIEEIIKKGEAKLSRT
;
A
#
# COMPACT_ATOMS: atom_id res chain seq x y z
N MET A 1 3.79 -1.87 6.34
CA MET A 1 2.93 -1.46 5.20
C MET A 1 3.76 -0.59 4.28
N ALA A 2 3.91 -0.97 3.01
CA ALA A 2 4.73 -0.24 2.05
C ALA A 2 3.91 0.90 1.42
N ALA A 3 4.49 2.08 1.37
CA ALA A 3 3.92 3.24 0.70
C ALA A 3 3.86 3.05 -0.82
N ILE A 4 2.66 3.17 -1.40
CA ILE A 4 2.41 3.07 -2.84
C ILE A 4 2.06 4.48 -3.35
N CYS A 5 2.97 5.11 -4.10
CA CYS A 5 2.70 6.39 -4.76
C CYS A 5 2.22 6.13 -6.20
N SER A 6 0.91 6.21 -6.42
CA SER A 6 0.28 6.16 -7.74
C SER A 6 0.23 7.55 -8.36
N ARG A 7 0.95 7.76 -9.47
CA ARG A 7 0.50 8.66 -10.54
C ARG A 7 0.54 7.87 -11.84
N ARG A 8 -0.63 7.41 -12.28
CA ARG A 8 -0.92 6.63 -13.52
C ARG A 8 -0.90 5.11 -13.43
N GLY A 9 -1.49 4.50 -12.38
CA GLY A 9 -2.04 3.14 -12.50
C GLY A 9 -1.11 2.07 -13.10
N SER A 10 0.19 2.16 -12.81
CA SER A 10 1.20 1.22 -13.28
C SER A 10 2.27 1.13 -12.22
N ILE A 11 2.45 -0.06 -11.65
CA ILE A 11 3.62 -0.38 -10.82
C ILE A 11 4.83 -0.33 -11.75
N SER A 12 5.57 0.78 -11.73
CA SER A 12 6.81 0.92 -12.47
C SER A 12 7.95 1.24 -11.51
N VAL A 13 8.85 0.27 -11.36
CA VAL A 13 10.12 0.45 -10.66
C VAL A 13 11.02 1.25 -11.59
N THR A 14 11.15 2.56 -11.34
CA THR A 14 12.08 3.39 -12.11
C THR A 14 13.28 3.75 -11.24
N PRO A 15 14.52 3.39 -11.64
CA PRO A 15 15.72 3.91 -10.98
C PRO A 15 15.81 5.41 -11.28
N ARG A 16 15.85 6.27 -10.25
CA ARG A 16 15.94 7.73 -10.41
C ARG A 16 16.86 8.39 -9.35
N PRO A 17 17.46 9.56 -9.63
CA PRO A 17 18.60 10.11 -8.87
C PRO A 17 18.23 10.72 -7.50
N ARG A 18 19.20 10.71 -6.57
CA ARG A 18 19.03 10.97 -5.12
C ARG A 18 18.70 12.41 -4.69
N SER A 19 18.78 13.44 -5.54
CA SER A 19 18.94 14.83 -5.08
C SER A 19 17.66 15.67 -4.85
N ALA A 20 16.47 15.20 -5.20
CA ALA A 20 15.22 15.93 -4.94
C ALA A 20 14.50 15.39 -3.69
N ALA A 21 13.83 16.27 -2.92
CA ALA A 21 12.85 15.81 -1.94
C ALA A 21 11.69 15.14 -2.69
N TRP A 22 11.72 13.81 -2.73
CA TRP A 22 10.80 13.01 -3.53
C TRP A 22 9.35 13.26 -3.10
N PRO A 23 8.40 13.39 -4.04
CA PRO A 23 6.98 13.54 -3.71
C PRO A 23 6.47 12.46 -2.75
N ALA A 24 6.96 11.23 -2.90
CA ALA A 24 6.67 10.13 -1.98
C ALA A 24 7.16 10.41 -0.54
N CYS A 25 8.37 10.97 -0.34
CA CYS A 25 8.83 11.32 1.02
C CYS A 25 7.96 12.39 1.69
N ARG A 26 7.35 13.28 0.89
CA ARG A 26 6.39 14.27 1.40
C ARG A 26 5.07 13.60 1.80
N GLN A 27 4.56 12.70 0.96
CA GLN A 27 3.34 11.92 1.24
C GLN A 27 3.49 11.06 2.49
N GLU A 28 4.63 10.38 2.62
CA GLU A 28 4.97 9.52 3.78
C GLU A 28 5.40 10.30 5.03
N GLY A 29 5.37 11.65 4.99
CA GLY A 29 5.68 12.46 6.16
C GLY A 29 7.08 12.22 6.73
N VAL A 30 8.08 11.88 5.89
CA VAL A 30 9.45 11.57 6.35
C VAL A 30 10.04 12.75 7.13
N LYS A 31 9.81 13.99 6.67
CA LYS A 31 10.23 15.20 7.37
C LYS A 31 9.55 15.40 8.73
N ARG A 32 8.36 14.80 8.91
CA ARG A 32 7.58 14.83 10.15
C ARG A 32 7.88 13.62 11.05
N GLY A 33 8.80 12.74 10.65
CA GLY A 33 9.18 11.55 11.42
C GLY A 33 8.12 10.43 11.43
N ILE A 34 7.11 10.47 10.55
CA ILE A 34 6.07 9.42 10.52
C ILE A 34 6.64 8.11 9.98
N TYR A 35 7.39 8.18 8.88
CA TYR A 35 8.08 7.02 8.29
C TYR A 35 9.56 7.35 8.07
N VAL A 36 10.40 6.32 8.18
CA VAL A 36 11.80 6.36 7.75
C VAL A 36 11.95 5.72 6.37
N VAL A 37 12.90 6.22 5.59
CA VAL A 37 13.24 5.66 4.28
C VAL A 37 14.16 4.46 4.49
N ILE A 38 13.83 3.33 3.87
CA ILE A 38 14.66 2.12 3.86
C ILE A 38 14.93 1.67 2.42
N GLU A 39 16.06 1.01 2.22
CA GLU A 39 16.41 0.34 0.96
C GLU A 39 16.35 -1.17 1.20
N ILE A 40 15.54 -1.87 0.41
CA ILE A 40 15.27 -3.30 0.57
C ILE A 40 15.56 -4.03 -0.74
N LYS A 41 16.12 -5.24 -0.62
CA LYS A 41 16.24 -6.20 -1.70
C LYS A 41 15.01 -7.08 -1.72
N VAL A 42 14.32 -7.14 -2.86
CA VAL A 42 13.16 -8.02 -3.05
C VAL A 42 13.42 -8.98 -4.20
N SER A 43 12.95 -10.21 -4.05
CA SER A 43 13.04 -11.25 -5.08
C SER A 43 11.70 -11.38 -5.80
N THR A 44 11.71 -11.37 -7.13
CA THR A 44 10.52 -11.67 -7.93
C THR A 44 10.21 -13.17 -7.90
N GLN A 45 9.03 -13.56 -8.37
CA GLN A 45 8.66 -14.97 -8.56
C GLN A 45 9.61 -15.71 -9.52
N GLU A 46 10.28 -14.97 -10.41
CA GLU A 46 11.31 -15.47 -11.34
C GLU A 46 12.71 -15.54 -10.71
N GLY A 47 12.85 -15.23 -9.42
CA GLY A 47 14.12 -15.26 -8.69
C GLY A 47 15.03 -14.06 -8.91
N LYS A 48 14.57 -13.01 -9.63
CA LYS A 48 15.35 -11.80 -9.86
C LYS A 48 15.35 -10.90 -8.64
N GLU A 49 16.52 -10.48 -8.19
CA GLU A 49 16.65 -9.48 -7.12
C GLU A 49 16.52 -8.05 -7.66
N ILE A 50 15.76 -7.23 -6.94
CA ILE A 50 15.53 -5.82 -7.24
C ILE A 50 15.75 -5.00 -5.96
N ASN A 51 16.56 -3.94 -6.08
CA ASN A 51 16.70 -2.95 -5.02
C ASN A 51 15.54 -1.96 -5.09
N CYS A 52 14.75 -1.90 -4.03
CA CYS A 52 13.58 -1.04 -3.91
C CYS A 52 13.74 -0.08 -2.75
N ARG A 53 13.28 1.15 -2.94
CA ARG A 53 13.07 2.09 -1.86
C ARG A 53 11.71 1.83 -1.23
N SER A 54 11.68 1.65 0.08
CA SER A 54 10.45 1.46 0.86
C SER A 54 10.44 2.39 2.08
N TYR A 55 9.34 2.38 2.81
CA TYR A 55 9.11 3.22 3.97
C TYR A 55 8.60 2.35 5.11
N LEU A 56 9.15 2.58 6.30
CA LEU A 56 8.79 1.84 7.52
C LEU A 56 8.58 2.81 8.66
N MET A 57 7.59 2.52 9.51
CA MET A 57 7.36 3.28 10.73
C MET A 57 8.19 2.64 11.86
N THR A 58 9.02 3.42 12.54
CA THR A 58 9.93 2.92 13.59
C THR A 58 9.41 3.18 15.00
N ASN A 59 8.54 4.19 15.18
CA ASN A 59 7.98 4.56 16.47
C ASN A 59 6.45 4.54 16.37
N TYR A 60 5.84 3.41 16.71
CA TYR A 60 4.39 3.21 16.59
C TYR A 60 3.82 2.34 17.70
N GLU A 61 2.54 2.57 17.98
CA GLU A 61 1.72 1.69 18.79
C GLU A 61 0.92 0.75 17.88
N SER A 62 0.96 -0.55 18.18
CA SER A 62 0.26 -1.54 17.38
C SER A 62 -1.25 -1.39 17.56
N ALA A 63 -1.94 -1.06 16.47
CA ALA A 63 -3.39 -0.92 16.45
C ALA A 63 -3.98 -1.59 15.19
N PRO A 64 -5.19 -2.17 15.28
CA PRO A 64 -5.86 -2.75 14.12
C PRO A 64 -6.24 -1.66 13.09
N PRO A 65 -6.13 -1.97 11.77
CA PRO A 65 -6.43 -1.02 10.72
C PRO A 65 -7.94 -0.74 10.60
N SER A 66 -8.31 0.37 9.98
CA SER A 66 -9.72 0.63 9.66
C SER A 66 -10.26 -0.33 8.61
N SER A 67 -11.57 -0.60 8.69
CA SER A 67 -12.26 -1.47 7.72
C SER A 67 -12.09 -0.98 6.29
N GLN A 68 -12.16 0.34 6.07
CA GLN A 68 -11.99 0.97 4.75
C GLN A 68 -10.56 0.78 4.23
N TYR A 69 -9.55 0.98 5.09
CA TYR A 69 -8.14 0.82 4.70
C TYR A 69 -7.81 -0.64 4.37
N LYS A 70 -8.31 -1.58 5.18
CA LYS A 70 -8.20 -3.02 4.91
C LYS A 70 -8.80 -3.38 3.54
N LYS A 71 -9.98 -2.86 3.20
CA LYS A 71 -10.62 -3.09 1.89
C LYS A 71 -9.74 -2.64 0.74
N VAL A 72 -9.19 -1.43 0.80
CA VAL A 72 -8.33 -0.89 -0.27
C VAL A 72 -7.08 -1.77 -0.47
N ILE A 73 -6.45 -2.23 0.61
CA ILE A 73 -5.29 -3.14 0.53
C ILE A 73 -5.68 -4.48 -0.12
N CYS A 74 -6.77 -5.10 0.32
CA CYS A 74 -7.22 -6.38 -0.23
C CYS A 74 -7.60 -6.27 -1.72
N LEU A 75 -8.27 -5.18 -2.12
CA LEU A 75 -8.59 -4.91 -3.53
C LEU A 75 -7.33 -4.76 -4.37
N GLY A 76 -6.36 -3.96 -3.91
CA GLY A 76 -5.08 -3.80 -4.60
C GLY A 76 -4.27 -5.09 -4.69
N ALA A 77 -4.28 -5.92 -3.64
CA ALA A 77 -3.59 -7.20 -3.64
C ALA A 77 -4.16 -8.17 -4.70
N LYS A 78 -5.49 -8.22 -4.82
CA LYS A 78 -6.17 -9.03 -5.83
C LYS A 78 -5.96 -8.47 -7.25
N GLU A 79 -6.07 -7.16 -7.43
CA GLU A 79 -5.90 -6.50 -8.74
C GLU A 79 -4.48 -6.69 -9.31
N ASN A 80 -3.46 -6.68 -8.45
CA ASN A 80 -2.06 -6.87 -8.86
C ASN A 80 -1.60 -8.34 -8.84
N GLY A 81 -2.52 -9.29 -8.61
CA GLY A 81 -2.20 -10.72 -8.68
C GLY A 81 -1.20 -11.20 -7.62
N LEU A 82 -1.22 -10.65 -6.41
CA LEU A 82 -0.36 -11.13 -5.33
C LEU A 82 -0.70 -12.61 -5.00
N PRO A 83 0.25 -13.41 -4.46
CA PRO A 83 0.01 -14.81 -4.15
C PRO A 83 -1.24 -15.02 -3.28
N LEU A 84 -2.04 -16.04 -3.59
CA LEU A 84 -3.30 -16.32 -2.90
C LEU A 84 -3.13 -16.47 -1.38
N GLU A 85 -2.07 -17.16 -0.94
CA GLU A 85 -1.74 -17.30 0.48
C GLU A 85 -1.54 -15.94 1.17
N TYR A 86 -0.91 -14.98 0.47
CA TYR A 86 -0.72 -13.64 1.00
C TYR A 86 -2.03 -12.85 1.02
N GLN A 87 -2.90 -13.03 0.02
CA GLN A 87 -4.23 -12.43 0.02
C GLN A 87 -5.07 -12.94 1.20
N GLU A 88 -4.99 -14.23 1.53
CA GLU A 88 -5.68 -14.80 2.71
C GLU A 88 -5.12 -14.24 4.02
N LYS A 89 -3.79 -14.06 4.13
CA LYS A 89 -3.16 -13.37 5.27
C LYS A 89 -3.71 -11.95 5.45
N LEU A 90 -3.88 -11.20 4.36
CA LEU A 90 -4.48 -9.86 4.41
C LEU A 90 -5.95 -9.88 4.85
N LYS A 91 -6.73 -10.86 4.39
CA LYS A 91 -8.15 -11.03 4.77
C LYS A 91 -8.31 -11.41 6.23
N ALA A 92 -7.37 -12.17 6.80
CA ALA A 92 -7.41 -12.61 8.19
C ALA A 92 -7.16 -11.49 9.22
N ILE A 93 -6.60 -10.34 8.82
CA ILE A 93 -6.34 -9.21 9.72
C ILE A 93 -7.66 -8.67 10.28
N GLU A 94 -7.83 -8.64 11.59
CA GLU A 94 -9.03 -8.06 12.21
C GLU A 94 -9.03 -6.52 12.09
N PRO A 95 -10.07 -5.90 11.50
CA PRO A 95 -10.18 -4.45 11.45
C PRO A 95 -10.71 -3.88 12.77
N ASN A 96 -10.45 -2.59 13.01
CA ASN A 96 -11.09 -1.86 14.08
C ASN A 96 -12.57 -1.54 13.76
N ASP A 97 -13.27 -0.96 14.73
CA ASP A 97 -14.68 -0.59 14.68
C ASP A 97 -14.95 0.81 14.11
N TYR A 98 -13.96 1.42 13.44
CA TYR A 98 -14.09 2.76 12.87
C TYR A 98 -15.20 2.82 11.82
N LYS A 99 -16.22 3.64 12.10
CA LYS A 99 -17.39 3.90 11.23
C LYS A 99 -17.47 5.35 10.73
N GLY A 100 -16.40 6.13 10.90
CA GLY A 100 -16.37 7.52 10.46
C GLY A 100 -16.34 7.69 8.95
N LYS A 101 -16.67 8.90 8.48
CA LYS A 101 -16.61 9.28 7.06
C LYS A 101 -15.16 9.30 6.58
N VAL A 102 -14.91 8.68 5.44
CA VAL A 102 -13.62 8.77 4.72
C VAL A 102 -13.75 9.75 3.55
N SER A 103 -12.66 10.08 2.87
CA SER A 103 -12.75 10.95 1.69
C SER A 103 -13.59 10.31 0.60
N GLU A 104 -14.29 11.13 -0.18
CA GLU A 104 -15.16 10.69 -1.27
C GLU A 104 -14.40 9.85 -2.31
N GLU A 105 -13.14 10.21 -2.55
CA GLU A 105 -12.22 9.45 -3.42
C GLU A 105 -12.05 7.99 -2.96
N ILE A 106 -11.89 7.75 -1.65
CA ILE A 106 -11.73 6.40 -1.10
C ILE A 106 -13.05 5.64 -1.20
N GLU A 107 -14.18 6.28 -0.92
CA GLU A 107 -15.49 5.65 -1.05
C GLU A 107 -15.77 5.22 -2.49
N GLU A 108 -15.43 6.06 -3.46
CA GLU A 108 -15.56 5.72 -4.88
C GLU A 108 -14.68 4.54 -5.30
N ILE A 109 -13.41 4.51 -4.85
CA ILE A 109 -12.51 3.40 -5.14
C ILE A 109 -13.07 2.08 -4.61
N ILE A 110 -13.59 2.09 -3.37
CA ILE A 110 -14.19 0.89 -2.76
C ILE A 110 -15.42 0.46 -3.56
N LYS A 111 -16.36 1.39 -3.86
CA LYS A 111 -17.57 1.09 -4.64
C LYS A 111 -17.23 0.52 -6.02
N LYS A 112 -16.28 1.13 -6.73
CA LYS A 112 -15.83 0.67 -8.06
C LYS A 112 -15.15 -0.70 -7.98
N GLY A 113 -14.34 -0.94 -6.94
CA GLY A 113 -13.68 -2.23 -6.71
C GLY A 113 -14.68 -3.36 -6.44
N GLU A 114 -15.66 -3.12 -5.58
CA GLU A 114 -16.73 -4.08 -5.26
C GLU A 114 -17.60 -4.39 -6.50
N ALA A 115 -17.94 -3.38 -7.31
CA ALA A 115 -18.72 -3.58 -8.54
C ALA A 115 -17.96 -4.37 -9.64
N LYS A 116 -16.64 -4.27 -9.70
CA LYS A 116 -15.81 -5.09 -10.61
C LYS A 116 -15.78 -6.55 -10.16
N LEU A 117 -15.72 -6.78 -8.85
CA LEU A 117 -15.72 -8.11 -8.25
C LEU A 117 -17.02 -8.89 -8.47
N SER A 118 -18.17 -8.20 -8.47
CA SER A 118 -19.47 -8.86 -8.68
C SER A 118 -19.77 -9.21 -10.14
N ARG A 119 -18.93 -8.76 -11.08
CA ARG A 119 -19.10 -8.98 -12.53
C ARG A 119 -18.16 -10.03 -13.11
N THR A 120 -17.30 -10.61 -12.28
CA THR A 120 -16.34 -11.66 -12.64
C THR A 120 -16.73 -12.95 -11.95
#